data_AF-A0A3S0IMH1-F1
#
_entry.id   AF-A0A3S0IMH1-F1
#
_cell.length_a   1.000
_cell.length_b   1.000
_cell.length_c   1.000
_cell.angle_alpha   90.00
_cell.angle_beta   90.00
_cell.angle_gamma   90.00
#
_symmetry.space_group_name_H-M   'P 1'
#
loop_
_entity.id
_entity.type
_entity.pdbx_description
1 polymer ?
#
loop_
_entity_poly.entity_id
_entity_poly.type
_entity_poly.pdbx_seq_one_letter_code
_entity_poly.pdbx_strand_id
1 'polypeptide(L)'
;MRGFLGILTVLTILVLLLFTGLRLLQLPVGTLIDWVTGIGVFWWLAGVVVLPWDTHFAAKDVLEDARESRAKGIAVNEETVTFARRLARRFLWLAIGLHVFTAVVLYLLAYYQLTAVGYAASAAALLLTFVRPGQRAYAHLTRRLQTLSHQIRYPREDVVELRERVLALETDLQLATASLDQAEPGSWAYEQVQAQAHLRQQLDRLDARLEELTRQNSRDHEALARQAAADIARLSEDAQFLNQVRELIRFVKSA
;
A
#
# COMPACT_ATOMS: atom_id res chain seq x y z
N MET A 1 -13.58 22.91 -13.60
CA MET A 1 -14.76 23.76 -13.88
C MET A 1 -15.74 23.87 -12.70
N ARG A 2 -16.12 22.79 -12.02
CA ARG A 2 -17.09 22.83 -10.89
C ARG A 2 -16.72 23.83 -9.77
N GLY A 3 -15.46 23.87 -9.34
CA GLY A 3 -15.02 24.84 -8.31
C GLY A 3 -15.03 26.31 -8.79
N PHE A 4 -14.80 26.57 -10.07
CA PHE A 4 -14.78 27.92 -10.62
C PHE A 4 -16.19 28.53 -10.69
N LEU A 5 -17.18 27.77 -11.18
CA LEU A 5 -18.58 28.21 -11.15
C LEU A 5 -19.08 28.46 -9.73
N GLY A 6 -18.69 27.61 -8.76
CA GLY A 6 -19.05 27.82 -7.35
C GLY A 6 -18.49 29.11 -6.76
N ILE A 7 -17.26 29.48 -7.10
CA ILE A 7 -16.67 30.77 -6.66
C ILE A 7 -17.42 31.95 -7.31
N LEU A 8 -17.74 31.87 -8.60
CA LEU A 8 -18.49 32.92 -9.29
C LEU A 8 -19.88 33.14 -8.70
N THR A 9 -20.61 32.06 -8.38
CA THR A 9 -21.94 32.17 -7.79
C THR A 9 -21.88 32.78 -6.40
N VAL A 10 -20.93 32.34 -5.55
CA VAL A 10 -20.72 32.92 -4.21
C VAL A 10 -20.37 34.40 -4.31
N LEU A 11 -19.47 34.79 -5.21
CA LEU A 11 -19.11 36.20 -5.43
C LEU A 11 -20.32 37.02 -5.89
N THR A 12 -21.13 36.46 -6.80
CA THR A 12 -22.36 37.12 -7.28
C THR A 12 -23.35 37.35 -6.14
N ILE A 13 -23.59 36.34 -5.30
CA ILE A 13 -24.45 36.47 -4.12
C ILE A 13 -23.90 37.54 -3.17
N LEU A 14 -22.59 37.55 -2.91
CA LEU A 14 -21.95 38.55 -2.05
C LEU A 14 -22.14 39.98 -2.59
N VAL A 15 -21.95 40.18 -3.89
CA VAL A 15 -22.14 41.47 -4.57
C VAL A 15 -23.62 41.92 -4.48
N LEU A 16 -24.57 41.00 -4.65
CA LEU A 16 -26.01 41.29 -4.51
C LEU A 16 -26.43 41.61 -3.06
N LEU A 17 -25.84 40.91 -2.08
CA LEU A 17 -26.04 41.21 -0.66
C LEU A 17 -25.48 42.59 -0.31
N LEU A 18 -24.29 42.92 -0.83
CA LEU A 18 -23.68 44.24 -0.66
C LEU A 18 -24.58 45.34 -1.26
N PHE A 19 -25.08 45.15 -2.49
CA PHE A 19 -26.03 46.08 -3.11
C PHE A 19 -27.28 46.29 -2.24
N THR A 20 -27.88 45.19 -1.77
CA THR A 20 -29.08 45.23 -0.91
C THR A 20 -28.81 46.00 0.39
N GLY A 21 -27.68 45.72 1.05
CA GLY A 21 -27.28 46.40 2.28
C GLY A 21 -27.02 47.89 2.08
N LEU A 22 -26.27 48.27 1.03
CA LEU A 22 -25.98 49.68 0.73
C LEU A 22 -27.25 50.45 0.32
N ARG A 23 -28.15 49.81 -0.42
CA ARG A 23 -29.45 50.39 -0.79
C ARG A 23 -30.34 50.60 0.43
N LEU A 24 -30.33 49.68 1.39
CA LEU A 24 -31.06 49.81 2.65
C LEU A 24 -30.56 51.01 3.47
N LEU A 25 -29.25 51.28 3.41
CA LEU A 25 -28.61 52.45 4.01
C LEU A 25 -28.82 53.76 3.23
N GLN A 26 -29.61 53.74 2.15
CA GLN A 26 -29.92 54.88 1.28
C GLN A 26 -28.68 55.57 0.67
N LEU A 27 -27.58 54.82 0.52
CA LEU A 27 -26.37 55.34 -0.13
C LEU A 27 -26.57 55.41 -1.66
N PRO A 28 -26.02 56.42 -2.35
CA PRO A 28 -26.11 56.53 -3.80
C PRO A 28 -25.20 55.48 -4.46
N VAL A 29 -25.77 54.31 -4.80
CA VAL A 29 -25.03 53.15 -5.34
C VAL A 29 -25.39 52.79 -6.79
N GLY A 30 -25.99 53.71 -7.53
CA GLY A 30 -26.43 53.49 -8.91
C GLY A 30 -27.74 52.69 -9.02
N THR A 31 -28.11 52.34 -10.25
CA THR A 31 -29.38 51.64 -10.53
C THR A 31 -29.22 50.12 -10.51
N LEU A 32 -30.31 49.38 -10.32
CA LEU A 32 -30.28 47.91 -10.43
C LEU A 32 -29.72 47.43 -11.78
N ILE A 33 -29.99 48.18 -12.85
CA ILE A 33 -29.52 47.86 -14.22
C ILE A 33 -27.99 47.93 -14.29
N ASP A 34 -27.36 48.89 -13.61
CA ASP A 34 -25.89 49.02 -13.57
C ASP A 34 -25.24 47.80 -12.90
N TRP A 35 -25.84 47.29 -11.83
CA TRP A 35 -25.35 46.11 -11.11
C TRP A 35 -25.56 44.82 -11.91
N VAL A 36 -26.73 44.63 -12.51
CA VAL A 36 -27.01 43.48 -13.39
C VAL A 36 -26.06 43.49 -14.59
N THR A 37 -25.80 44.66 -15.18
CA THR A 37 -24.84 44.82 -16.27
C THR A 37 -23.43 44.48 -15.81
N GLY A 38 -23.00 44.99 -14.64
CA GLY A 38 -21.69 44.68 -14.06
C GLY A 38 -21.49 43.18 -13.80
N ILE A 39 -22.49 42.50 -13.24
CA ILE A 39 -22.48 41.04 -13.02
C ILE A 39 -22.41 40.32 -14.37
N GLY A 40 -23.22 40.72 -15.35
CA GLY A 40 -23.21 40.12 -16.69
C GLY A 40 -21.84 40.24 -17.38
N VAL A 41 -21.24 41.42 -17.34
CA VAL A 41 -19.89 41.66 -17.87
C VAL A 41 -18.84 40.85 -17.11
N PHE A 42 -18.95 40.76 -15.79
CA PHE A 42 -18.05 39.94 -14.98
C PHE A 42 -18.11 38.45 -15.37
N TRP A 43 -19.32 37.88 -15.49
CA TRP A 43 -19.51 36.49 -15.92
C TRP A 43 -19.00 36.25 -17.34
N TRP A 44 -19.26 37.19 -18.25
CA TRP A 44 -18.73 37.14 -19.61
C TRP A 44 -17.20 37.11 -19.60
N LEU A 45 -16.56 38.08 -18.94
CA LEU A 45 -15.09 38.15 -18.84
C LEU A 45 -14.51 36.89 -18.20
N ALA A 46 -15.13 36.38 -17.15
CA ALA A 46 -14.74 35.13 -16.51
C ALA A 46 -14.73 33.94 -17.50
N GLY A 47 -15.78 33.81 -18.32
CA GLY A 47 -15.85 32.79 -19.37
C GLY A 47 -14.81 32.96 -20.47
N VAL A 48 -14.68 34.20 -20.97
CA VAL A 48 -13.70 34.60 -22.00
C VAL A 48 -12.26 34.34 -21.56
N VAL A 49 -11.97 34.50 -20.28
CA VAL A 49 -10.65 34.23 -19.71
C VAL A 49 -10.44 32.73 -19.49
N VAL A 50 -11.39 32.03 -18.87
CA VAL A 50 -11.12 30.65 -18.44
C VAL A 50 -11.16 29.66 -19.58
N LEU A 51 -12.20 29.67 -20.41
CA LEU A 51 -12.41 28.62 -21.40
C LEU A 51 -11.28 28.59 -22.46
N PRO A 52 -10.94 29.71 -23.13
CA PRO A 52 -9.97 29.66 -24.21
C PRO A 52 -8.56 29.34 -23.73
N TRP A 53 -8.14 29.96 -22.62
CA TRP A 53 -6.82 29.74 -22.03
C TRP A 53 -6.68 28.33 -21.47
N ASP A 54 -7.69 27.79 -20.76
CA ASP A 54 -7.61 26.44 -20.21
C ASP A 54 -7.47 25.39 -21.31
N THR A 55 -8.19 25.53 -22.43
CA THR A 55 -8.05 24.62 -23.58
C THR A 55 -6.70 24.78 -24.29
N HIS A 56 -6.21 26.02 -24.44
CA HIS A 56 -4.88 26.28 -25.00
C HIS A 56 -3.78 25.55 -24.20
N PHE A 57 -3.77 25.73 -22.88
CA PHE A 57 -2.76 25.12 -22.01
C PHE A 57 -2.94 23.61 -21.86
N ALA A 58 -4.17 23.10 -21.81
CA ALA A 58 -4.40 21.65 -21.84
C ALA A 58 -3.83 21.00 -23.11
N ALA A 59 -4.00 21.66 -24.26
CA ALA A 59 -3.40 21.19 -25.50
C ALA A 59 -1.86 21.27 -25.49
N LYS A 60 -1.28 22.24 -24.78
CA LYS A 60 0.17 22.34 -24.57
C LYS A 60 0.70 21.24 -23.65
N ASP A 61 -0.02 20.93 -22.57
CA ASP A 61 0.31 19.85 -21.65
C ASP A 61 0.40 18.51 -22.40
N VAL A 62 -0.61 18.19 -23.25
CA VAL A 62 -0.59 16.98 -24.11
C VAL A 62 0.61 16.94 -25.06
N LEU A 63 1.03 18.08 -25.61
CA LEU A 63 2.21 18.14 -26.49
C LEU A 63 3.52 17.93 -25.72
N GLU A 64 3.56 18.30 -24.45
CA GLU A 64 4.73 18.06 -23.59
C GLU A 64 4.80 16.60 -23.16
N ASP A 65 3.69 16.01 -22.75
CA ASP A 65 3.59 14.57 -22.44
C ASP A 65 4.01 13.72 -23.65
N ALA A 66 3.57 14.10 -24.85
CA ALA A 66 3.99 13.44 -26.09
C ALA A 66 5.50 13.54 -26.34
N ARG A 67 6.13 14.68 -26.01
CA ARG A 67 7.59 14.85 -26.11
C ARG A 67 8.32 13.98 -25.10
N GLU A 68 7.84 13.92 -23.87
CA GLU A 68 8.44 13.10 -22.82
C GLU A 68 8.32 11.60 -23.14
N SER A 69 7.15 11.15 -23.59
CA SER A 69 6.94 9.77 -24.07
C SER A 69 7.87 9.42 -25.22
N ARG A 70 8.04 10.31 -26.21
CA ARG A 70 8.98 10.10 -27.31
C ARG A 70 10.42 10.01 -26.83
N ALA A 71 10.83 10.85 -25.88
CA ALA A 71 12.17 10.80 -25.28
C ALA A 71 12.42 9.48 -24.53
N LYS A 72 11.36 8.83 -24.03
CA LYS A 72 11.39 7.52 -23.37
C LYS A 72 11.23 6.34 -24.34
N GLY A 73 11.16 6.58 -25.65
CA GLY A 73 10.98 5.54 -26.67
C GLY A 73 9.57 4.94 -26.71
N ILE A 74 8.58 5.59 -26.09
CA ILE A 74 7.18 5.15 -26.10
C ILE A 74 6.53 5.63 -27.41
N ALA A 75 5.83 4.72 -28.10
CA ALA A 75 5.11 5.07 -29.33
C ALA A 75 3.97 6.06 -29.02
N VAL A 76 3.91 7.15 -29.78
CA VAL A 76 2.88 8.20 -29.65
C VAL A 76 2.10 8.29 -30.96
N ASN A 77 0.79 8.45 -30.87
CA ASN A 77 -0.05 8.69 -32.04
C ASN A 77 0.19 10.11 -32.59
N GLU A 78 0.81 10.21 -33.76
CA GLU A 78 1.11 11.49 -34.43
C GLU A 78 -0.14 12.29 -34.82
N GLU A 79 -1.27 11.62 -35.06
CA GLU A 79 -2.54 12.28 -35.34
C GLU A 79 -3.03 13.09 -34.13
N THR A 80 -2.94 12.50 -32.93
CA THR A 80 -3.28 13.16 -31.66
C THR A 80 -2.37 14.35 -31.38
N VAL A 81 -1.07 14.22 -31.63
CA VAL A 81 -0.09 15.32 -31.50
C VAL A 81 -0.42 16.47 -32.46
N THR A 82 -0.76 16.14 -33.70
CA THR A 82 -1.10 17.14 -34.71
C THR A 82 -2.43 17.84 -34.39
N PHE A 83 -3.42 17.11 -33.88
CA PHE A 83 -4.67 17.67 -33.37
C PHE A 83 -4.41 18.62 -32.20
N ALA A 84 -3.67 18.20 -31.18
CA ALA A 84 -3.32 19.03 -30.03
C ALA A 84 -2.59 20.31 -30.45
N ARG A 85 -1.67 20.22 -31.43
CA ARG A 85 -0.97 21.39 -31.99
C ARG A 85 -1.90 22.39 -32.66
N ARG A 86 -2.85 21.90 -33.46
CA ARG A 86 -3.88 22.75 -34.10
C ARG A 86 -4.78 23.40 -33.04
N LEU A 87 -5.21 22.63 -32.04
CA LEU A 87 -6.07 23.09 -30.96
C LEU A 87 -5.38 24.20 -30.14
N ALA A 88 -4.13 23.99 -29.73
CA ALA A 88 -3.34 24.98 -29.03
C ALA A 88 -3.25 26.30 -29.81
N ARG A 89 -2.94 26.25 -31.11
CA ARG A 89 -2.84 27.47 -31.94
C ARG A 89 -4.18 28.19 -32.10
N ARG A 90 -5.26 27.45 -32.37
CA ARG A 90 -6.60 28.04 -32.56
C ARG A 90 -7.10 28.71 -31.30
N PHE A 91 -6.94 28.06 -30.15
CA PHE A 91 -7.40 28.58 -28.88
C PHE A 91 -6.56 29.75 -28.36
N LEU A 92 -5.29 29.87 -28.77
CA LEU A 92 -4.50 31.08 -28.54
C LEU A 92 -5.11 32.29 -29.26
N TRP A 93 -5.37 32.15 -30.57
CA TRP A 93 -5.97 33.22 -31.36
C TRP A 93 -7.40 33.53 -30.91
N LEU A 94 -8.16 32.52 -30.53
CA LEU A 94 -9.50 32.71 -29.96
C LEU A 94 -9.42 33.48 -28.63
N ALA A 95 -8.50 33.13 -27.74
CA ALA A 95 -8.31 33.84 -26.47
C ALA A 95 -8.00 35.31 -26.72
N ILE A 96 -6.93 35.59 -27.48
CA ILE A 96 -6.51 36.97 -27.76
C ILE A 96 -7.61 37.75 -28.47
N GLY A 97 -8.19 37.18 -29.53
CA GLY A 97 -9.25 37.80 -30.31
C GLY A 97 -10.47 38.15 -29.46
N LEU A 98 -10.89 37.24 -28.57
CA LEU A 98 -12.06 37.45 -27.72
C LEU A 98 -11.82 38.54 -26.66
N HIS A 99 -10.60 38.65 -26.10
CA HIS A 99 -10.26 39.72 -25.16
C HIS A 99 -10.17 41.08 -25.86
N VAL A 100 -9.51 41.16 -27.02
CA VAL A 100 -9.42 42.40 -27.80
C VAL A 100 -10.81 42.84 -28.27
N PHE A 101 -11.61 41.92 -28.80
CA PHE A 101 -12.99 42.20 -29.21
C PHE A 101 -13.83 42.70 -28.03
N THR A 102 -13.76 42.00 -26.88
CA THR A 102 -14.49 42.42 -25.68
C THR A 102 -14.03 43.79 -25.18
N ALA A 103 -12.73 44.07 -25.19
CA ALA A 103 -12.18 45.36 -24.78
C ALA A 103 -12.67 46.49 -25.69
N VAL A 104 -12.67 46.29 -27.02
CA VAL A 104 -13.17 47.27 -27.99
C VAL A 104 -14.66 47.52 -27.81
N VAL A 105 -15.47 46.47 -27.68
CA VAL A 105 -16.93 46.60 -27.48
C VAL A 105 -17.24 47.35 -26.20
N LEU A 106 -16.60 46.99 -25.08
CA LEU A 106 -16.80 47.66 -23.79
C LEU A 106 -16.31 49.12 -23.81
N TYR A 107 -15.21 49.40 -24.51
CA TYR A 107 -14.72 50.76 -24.71
C TYR A 107 -15.72 51.61 -25.50
N LEU A 108 -16.26 51.09 -26.61
CA LEU A 108 -17.26 51.79 -27.41
C LEU A 108 -18.55 52.04 -26.61
N LEU A 109 -19.02 51.05 -25.85
CA LEU A 109 -20.17 51.20 -24.93
C LEU A 109 -19.93 52.31 -23.91
N ALA A 110 -18.71 52.44 -23.39
CA ALA A 110 -18.34 53.51 -22.47
C ALA A 110 -18.27 54.88 -23.18
N TYR A 111 -17.71 54.90 -24.39
CA TYR A 111 -17.57 56.11 -25.20
C TYR A 111 -18.93 56.72 -25.55
N TYR A 112 -19.92 55.89 -25.89
CA TYR A 112 -21.31 56.33 -26.11
C TYR A 112 -22.12 56.54 -24.82
N GLN A 113 -21.47 56.47 -23.65
CA GLN A 113 -22.09 56.67 -22.33
C GLN A 113 -23.25 55.71 -22.03
N LEU A 114 -23.26 54.53 -22.66
CA LEU A 114 -24.30 53.51 -22.46
C LEU A 114 -24.12 52.76 -21.13
N THR A 115 -22.88 52.70 -20.62
CA THR A 115 -22.58 52.00 -19.35
C THR A 115 -21.52 52.75 -18.56
N ALA A 116 -21.76 52.94 -17.26
CA ALA A 116 -20.80 53.60 -16.36
C ALA A 116 -19.53 52.75 -16.12
N VAL A 117 -19.62 51.43 -16.31
CA VAL A 117 -18.54 50.47 -16.00
C VAL A 117 -17.65 50.16 -17.22
N GLY A 118 -18.01 50.63 -18.41
CA GLY A 118 -17.39 50.18 -19.68
C GLY A 118 -15.89 50.43 -19.79
N TYR A 119 -15.38 51.59 -19.32
CA TYR A 119 -13.93 51.87 -19.34
C TYR A 119 -13.14 50.91 -18.43
N ALA A 120 -13.60 50.74 -17.19
CA ALA A 120 -12.97 49.83 -16.23
C ALA A 120 -13.02 48.37 -16.72
N ALA A 121 -14.15 47.96 -17.30
CA ALA A 121 -14.31 46.62 -17.84
C ALA A 121 -13.46 46.37 -19.09
N SER A 122 -13.29 47.38 -19.96
CA SER A 122 -12.38 47.31 -21.11
C SER A 122 -10.92 47.15 -20.65
N ALA A 123 -10.47 47.95 -19.69
CA ALA A 123 -9.14 47.82 -19.10
C ALA A 123 -8.95 46.44 -18.43
N ALA A 124 -9.96 45.96 -17.70
CA ALA A 124 -9.94 44.63 -17.09
C ALA A 124 -9.82 43.52 -18.14
N ALA A 125 -10.55 43.62 -19.26
CA ALA A 125 -10.44 42.65 -20.35
C ALA A 125 -9.01 42.57 -20.90
N LEU A 126 -8.33 43.70 -21.08
CA LEU A 126 -6.93 43.71 -21.54
C LEU A 126 -5.99 43.11 -20.50
N LEU A 127 -6.11 43.51 -19.22
CA LEU A 127 -5.26 42.99 -18.14
C LEU A 127 -5.42 41.48 -17.96
N LEU A 128 -6.67 40.99 -17.99
CA LEU A 128 -6.97 39.56 -17.81
C LEU A 128 -6.40 38.68 -18.93
N THR A 129 -6.08 39.26 -20.09
CA THR A 129 -5.34 38.58 -21.17
C THR A 129 -4.01 38.01 -20.67
N PHE A 130 -3.35 38.67 -19.71
CA PHE A 130 -2.03 38.27 -19.21
C PHE A 130 -2.08 37.52 -17.87
N VAL A 131 -3.09 37.80 -17.03
CA VAL A 131 -3.20 37.20 -15.68
C VAL A 131 -3.31 35.68 -15.75
N ARG A 132 -4.21 35.15 -16.59
CA ARG A 132 -4.45 33.71 -16.65
C ARG A 132 -3.26 32.94 -17.25
N PRO A 133 -2.64 33.38 -18.36
CA PRO A 133 -1.38 32.80 -18.82
C PRO A 133 -0.27 32.85 -17.79
N GLY A 134 -0.13 33.96 -17.06
CA GLY A 134 0.88 34.11 -16.01
C GLY A 134 0.72 33.06 -14.90
N GLN A 135 -0.50 32.87 -14.41
CA GLN A 135 -0.81 31.83 -13.41
C GLN A 135 -0.50 30.41 -13.92
N ARG A 136 -0.86 30.11 -15.17
CA ARG A 136 -0.60 28.80 -15.78
C ARG A 136 0.90 28.55 -16.00
N ALA A 137 1.64 29.55 -16.45
CA ALA A 137 3.09 29.48 -16.61
C ALA A 137 3.79 29.22 -15.26
N TYR A 138 3.37 29.92 -14.20
CA TYR A 138 3.87 29.68 -12.85
C TYR A 138 3.54 28.26 -12.36
N ALA A 139 2.30 27.81 -12.53
CA ALA A 139 1.90 26.46 -12.15
C ALA A 139 2.73 25.39 -12.89
N HIS A 140 2.99 25.59 -14.18
CA HIS A 140 3.85 24.71 -14.97
C HIS A 140 5.29 24.69 -14.43
N LEU A 141 5.89 25.85 -14.16
CA LEU A 141 7.23 25.94 -13.58
C LEU A 141 7.32 25.20 -12.24
N THR A 142 6.35 25.41 -11.35
CA THR A 142 6.31 24.75 -10.05
C THR A 142 6.18 23.24 -10.17
N ARG A 143 5.31 22.72 -11.05
CA ARG A 143 5.21 21.28 -11.30
C ARG A 143 6.54 20.72 -11.79
N ARG A 144 7.20 21.41 -12.72
CA ARG A 144 8.48 20.96 -13.28
C ARG A 144 9.59 20.95 -12.24
N LEU A 145 9.64 21.96 -11.38
CA LEU A 145 10.56 22.00 -10.24
C LEU A 145 10.27 20.88 -9.23
N GLN A 146 9.00 20.55 -8.99
CA GLN A 146 8.62 19.42 -8.13
C GLN A 146 9.06 18.08 -8.74
N THR A 147 8.86 17.88 -10.05
CA THR A 147 9.32 16.66 -10.74
C THR A 147 10.84 16.52 -10.68
N LEU A 148 11.58 17.60 -10.93
CA LEU A 148 13.04 17.61 -10.83
C LEU A 148 13.50 17.37 -9.40
N SER A 149 12.88 18.03 -8.42
CA SER A 149 13.13 17.82 -6.98
C SER A 149 12.90 16.37 -6.59
N HIS A 150 11.82 15.74 -7.07
CA HIS A 150 11.53 14.33 -6.78
C HIS A 150 12.59 13.40 -7.39
N GLN A 151 13.04 13.67 -8.62
CA GLN A 151 14.12 12.91 -9.27
C GLN A 151 15.47 13.05 -8.54
N ILE A 152 15.74 14.21 -7.93
CA ILE A 152 16.95 14.45 -7.15
C ILE A 152 16.86 13.80 -5.76
N ARG A 153 15.68 13.81 -5.14
CA ARG A 153 15.48 13.34 -3.76
C ARG A 153 15.35 11.81 -3.65
N TYR A 154 14.90 11.16 -4.70
CA TYR A 154 14.79 9.70 -4.80
C TYR A 154 15.50 9.24 -6.08
N PRO A 155 16.85 9.18 -6.06
CA PRO A 155 17.60 8.71 -7.21
C PRO A 155 17.16 7.28 -7.55
N ARG A 156 17.16 6.98 -8.85
CA ARG A 156 16.72 5.66 -9.35
C ARG A 156 17.59 4.52 -8.80
N GLU A 157 18.82 4.84 -8.42
CA GLU A 157 19.77 3.95 -7.77
C GLU A 157 19.21 3.38 -6.47
N ASP A 158 18.61 4.20 -5.60
CA ASP A 158 18.01 3.74 -4.33
C ASP A 158 16.85 2.76 -4.55
N VAL A 159 16.06 2.95 -5.61
CA VAL A 159 14.95 2.06 -5.98
C VAL A 159 15.47 0.74 -6.57
N VAL A 160 16.55 0.79 -7.36
CA VAL A 160 17.21 -0.41 -7.89
C VAL A 160 17.84 -1.19 -6.74
N GLU A 161 18.55 -0.53 -5.83
CA GLU A 161 19.15 -1.14 -4.65
C GLU A 161 18.07 -1.75 -3.75
N LEU A 162 16.95 -1.05 -3.51
CA LEU A 162 15.83 -1.60 -2.74
C LEU A 162 15.25 -2.84 -3.41
N ARG A 163 15.05 -2.82 -4.73
CA ARG A 163 14.55 -3.99 -5.49
C ARG A 163 15.49 -5.18 -5.36
N GLU A 164 16.80 -4.95 -5.47
CA GLU A 164 17.80 -6.00 -5.31
C GLU A 164 17.80 -6.56 -3.88
N ARG A 165 17.70 -5.70 -2.86
CA ARG A 165 17.56 -6.13 -1.46
C ARG A 165 16.29 -6.93 -1.22
N VAL A 166 15.16 -6.55 -1.83
CA VAL A 166 13.90 -7.30 -1.72
C VAL A 166 14.02 -8.67 -2.39
N LEU A 167 14.60 -8.75 -3.60
CA LEU A 167 14.82 -10.03 -4.29
C LEU A 167 15.75 -10.96 -3.49
N ALA A 168 16.79 -10.41 -2.86
CA ALA A 168 17.67 -11.17 -1.97
C ALA A 168 16.88 -11.70 -0.76
N LEU A 169 16.08 -10.87 -0.11
CA LEU A 169 15.24 -11.27 1.02
C LEU A 169 14.19 -12.33 0.66
N GLU A 170 13.56 -12.22 -0.51
CA GLU A 170 12.63 -13.23 -1.00
C GLU A 170 13.32 -14.57 -1.24
N THR A 171 14.54 -14.55 -1.77
CA THR A 171 15.35 -15.75 -1.99
C THR A 171 15.74 -16.40 -0.65
N ASP A 172 16.20 -15.60 0.32
CA ASP A 172 16.54 -16.07 1.66
C ASP A 172 15.32 -16.67 2.38
N LEU A 173 14.15 -16.04 2.24
CA LEU A 173 12.90 -16.54 2.81
C LEU A 173 12.47 -17.87 2.18
N GLN A 174 12.64 -18.03 0.87
CA GLN A 174 12.35 -19.29 0.18
C GLN A 174 13.26 -20.42 0.66
N LEU A 175 14.56 -20.16 0.78
CA LEU A 175 15.53 -21.12 1.31
C LEU A 175 15.22 -21.51 2.77
N ALA A 176 14.91 -20.51 3.61
CA ALA A 176 14.53 -20.76 4.99
C ALA A 176 13.25 -21.60 5.09
N THR A 177 12.23 -21.27 4.29
CA THR A 177 10.97 -22.02 4.24
C THR A 177 11.19 -23.46 3.79
N ALA A 178 11.97 -23.69 2.74
CA ALA A 178 12.31 -25.03 2.27
C ALA A 178 13.06 -25.85 3.34
N SER A 179 13.99 -25.22 4.06
CA SER A 179 14.72 -25.91 5.15
C SER A 179 13.84 -26.34 6.33
N LEU A 180 12.69 -25.67 6.52
CA LEU A 180 11.74 -25.91 7.59
C LEU A 180 10.55 -26.79 7.16
N ASP A 181 10.48 -27.20 5.90
CA ASP A 181 9.38 -28.01 5.39
C ASP A 181 9.53 -29.49 5.81
N GLN A 182 8.63 -29.97 6.66
CA GLN A 182 8.65 -31.36 7.13
C GLN A 182 8.29 -32.39 6.05
N ALA A 183 7.76 -31.98 4.90
CA ALA A 183 7.43 -32.87 3.81
C ALA A 183 8.61 -33.12 2.85
N GLU A 184 9.61 -32.24 2.87
CA GLU A 184 10.74 -32.30 1.92
C GLU A 184 11.87 -33.20 2.44
N PRO A 185 12.21 -34.30 1.73
CA PRO A 185 13.30 -35.18 2.14
C PRO A 185 14.64 -34.45 2.11
N GLY A 186 15.33 -34.40 3.26
CA GLY A 186 16.61 -33.68 3.41
C GLY A 186 16.47 -32.26 3.94
N SER A 187 15.27 -31.79 4.24
CA SER A 187 15.09 -30.58 5.04
C SER A 187 15.50 -30.84 6.49
N TRP A 188 15.93 -29.79 7.19
CA TRP A 188 16.30 -29.89 8.60
C TRP A 188 15.11 -30.35 9.46
N ALA A 189 13.90 -29.86 9.14
CA ALA A 189 12.69 -30.25 9.86
C ALA A 189 12.32 -31.73 9.64
N TYR A 190 12.48 -32.25 8.42
CA TYR A 190 12.26 -33.66 8.11
C TYR A 190 13.26 -34.56 8.87
N GLU A 191 14.54 -34.22 8.84
CA GLU A 191 15.59 -34.96 9.54
C GLU A 191 15.35 -34.99 11.05
N GLN A 192 14.93 -33.86 11.63
CA GLN A 192 14.63 -33.76 13.05
C GLN A 192 13.44 -34.64 13.45
N VAL A 193 12.37 -34.68 12.64
CA VAL A 193 11.21 -35.55 12.88
C VAL A 193 11.60 -37.03 12.78
N GLN A 194 12.41 -37.41 11.79
CA GLN A 194 12.90 -38.78 11.64
C GLN A 194 13.81 -39.21 12.81
N ALA A 195 14.72 -38.33 13.23
CA ALA A 195 15.58 -38.59 14.39
C ALA A 195 14.76 -38.80 15.67
N GLN A 196 13.71 -38.01 15.88
CA GLN A 196 12.79 -38.18 17.00
C GLN A 196 12.01 -39.50 16.91
N ALA A 197 11.55 -39.89 15.73
CA ALA A 197 10.85 -41.16 15.54
C ALA A 197 11.77 -42.35 15.83
N HIS A 198 13.02 -42.30 15.37
CA HIS A 198 14.02 -43.32 15.66
C HIS A 198 14.34 -43.41 17.15
N LEU A 199 14.51 -42.26 17.82
CA LEU A 199 14.76 -42.22 19.26
C LEU A 199 13.59 -42.83 20.06
N ARG A 200 12.34 -42.52 19.68
CA ARG A 200 11.15 -43.14 20.29
C ARG A 200 11.16 -44.66 20.15
N GLN A 201 11.45 -45.18 18.95
CA GLN A 201 11.57 -46.64 18.74
C GLN A 201 12.67 -47.28 19.58
N GLN A 202 13.79 -46.58 19.78
CA GLN A 202 14.87 -47.06 20.65
C GLN A 202 14.43 -47.11 22.11
N LEU A 203 13.71 -46.10 22.59
CA LEU A 203 13.14 -46.07 23.95
C LEU A 203 12.14 -47.22 24.14
N ASP A 204 11.20 -47.42 23.22
CA ASP A 204 10.23 -48.52 23.29
C ASP A 204 10.90 -49.90 23.36
N ARG A 205 12.01 -50.08 22.62
CA ARG A 205 12.81 -51.31 22.67
C ARG A 205 13.54 -51.49 23.99
N LEU A 206 14.03 -50.41 24.60
CA LEU A 206 14.67 -50.47 25.91
C LEU A 206 13.66 -50.82 26.99
N ASP A 207 12.47 -50.22 26.96
CA ASP A 207 11.39 -50.54 27.90
C ASP A 207 10.97 -52.01 27.80
N ALA A 208 10.78 -52.53 26.57
CA ALA A 208 10.47 -53.95 26.38
C ALA A 208 11.56 -54.88 26.92
N ARG A 209 12.85 -54.50 26.79
CA ARG A 209 13.97 -55.27 27.36
C ARG A 209 14.00 -55.20 28.88
N LEU A 210 13.70 -54.04 29.47
CA LEU A 210 13.62 -53.88 30.92
C LEU A 210 12.48 -54.72 31.49
N GLU A 211 11.31 -54.74 30.85
CA GLU A 211 10.21 -55.61 31.24
C GLU A 211 10.61 -57.09 31.19
N GLU A 212 11.26 -57.53 30.11
CA GLU A 212 11.67 -58.92 29.98
C GLU A 212 12.72 -59.31 31.01
N LEU A 213 13.72 -58.46 31.26
CA LEU A 213 14.71 -58.68 32.33
C LEU A 213 14.05 -58.74 33.71
N THR A 214 13.05 -57.90 33.96
CA THR A 214 12.30 -57.91 35.22
C THR A 214 11.51 -59.21 35.39
N ARG A 215 10.83 -59.68 34.34
CA ARG A 215 10.11 -60.96 34.35
C ARG A 215 11.05 -62.17 34.48
N GLN A 216 12.19 -62.16 33.81
CA GLN A 216 13.18 -63.23 33.92
C GLN A 216 13.74 -63.29 35.35
N ASN A 217 14.10 -62.14 35.91
CA ASN A 217 14.60 -62.04 37.27
C ASN A 217 13.57 -62.54 38.31
N SER A 218 12.29 -62.18 38.16
CA SER A 218 11.25 -62.70 39.06
C SER A 218 11.09 -64.23 38.94
N ARG A 219 11.14 -64.79 37.73
CA ARG A 219 11.11 -66.24 37.50
C ARG A 219 12.32 -66.96 38.10
N ASP A 220 13.50 -66.39 37.96
CA ASP A 220 14.73 -66.94 38.50
C ASP A 220 14.69 -66.93 40.04
N HIS A 221 14.18 -65.87 40.65
CA HIS A 221 13.93 -65.80 42.09
C HIS A 221 12.92 -66.86 42.57
N GLU A 222 11.81 -67.05 41.87
CA GLU A 222 10.84 -68.11 42.18
C GLU A 222 11.45 -69.51 42.02
N ALA A 223 12.26 -69.73 40.99
CA ALA A 223 12.96 -71.00 40.77
C ALA A 223 13.97 -71.28 41.89
N LEU A 224 14.78 -70.28 42.26
CA LEU A 224 15.72 -70.36 43.39
C LEU A 224 14.99 -70.64 44.71
N ALA A 225 13.87 -69.96 44.98
CA ALA A 225 13.07 -70.19 46.19
C ALA A 225 12.51 -71.62 46.23
N ARG A 226 11.99 -72.14 45.11
CA ARG A 226 11.52 -73.53 45.00
C ARG A 226 12.66 -74.53 45.20
N GLN A 227 13.82 -74.27 44.60
CA GLN A 227 14.98 -75.14 44.74
C GLN A 227 15.50 -75.16 46.18
N ALA A 228 15.61 -74.01 46.84
CA ALA A 228 15.96 -73.92 48.25
C ALA A 228 14.96 -74.68 49.13
N ALA A 229 13.65 -74.57 48.87
CA ALA A 229 12.64 -75.33 49.59
C ALA A 229 12.78 -76.85 49.40
N ALA A 230 13.08 -77.30 48.18
CA ALA A 230 13.32 -78.71 47.87
C ALA A 230 14.60 -79.25 48.54
N ASP A 231 15.67 -78.47 48.54
CA ASP A 231 16.94 -78.83 49.20
C ASP A 231 16.77 -78.90 50.73
N ILE A 232 16.01 -77.97 51.33
CA ILE A 232 15.65 -78.03 52.76
C ILE A 232 14.82 -79.27 53.07
N ALA A 233 13.85 -79.63 52.21
CA ALA A 233 13.04 -80.84 52.39
C ALA A 233 13.89 -82.11 52.35
N ARG A 234 14.84 -82.22 51.41
CA ARG A 234 15.80 -83.32 51.35
C ARG A 234 16.68 -83.40 52.59
N LEU A 235 17.25 -82.29 53.04
CA LEU A 235 18.05 -82.25 54.27
C LEU A 235 17.23 -82.66 55.51
N SER A 236 15.94 -82.28 55.56
CA SER A 236 15.03 -82.69 56.63
C SER A 236 14.69 -84.19 56.56
N GLU A 237 14.49 -84.74 55.36
CA GLU A 237 14.27 -86.18 55.15
C GLU A 237 15.51 -86.99 55.54
N ASP A 238 16.71 -86.55 55.15
CA ASP A 238 17.99 -87.13 55.55
C ASP A 238 18.17 -87.07 57.07
N ALA A 239 17.82 -85.94 57.71
CA ALA A 239 17.84 -85.81 59.16
C ALA A 239 16.85 -86.77 59.85
N GLN A 240 15.66 -86.98 59.27
CA GLN A 240 14.66 -87.91 59.78
C GLN A 240 15.10 -89.37 59.62
N PHE A 241 15.73 -89.72 58.49
CA PHE A 241 16.35 -91.03 58.26
C PHE A 241 17.46 -91.31 59.28
N LEU A 242 18.36 -90.36 59.50
CA LEU A 242 19.41 -90.49 60.53
C LEU A 242 18.82 -90.63 61.94
N ASN A 243 17.69 -89.99 62.22
CA ASN A 243 16.99 -90.16 63.50
C ASN A 243 16.35 -91.55 63.63
N GLN A 244 15.74 -92.07 62.55
CA GLN A 244 15.21 -93.44 62.51
C GLN A 244 16.31 -94.50 62.64
N VAL A 245 17.46 -94.32 61.98
CA VAL A 245 18.63 -95.21 62.14
C VAL A 245 19.13 -95.19 63.59
N ARG A 246 19.17 -94.02 64.23
CA ARG A 246 19.53 -93.88 65.64
C ARG A 246 18.54 -94.60 66.57
N GLU A 247 17.24 -94.46 66.31
CA GLU A 247 16.18 -95.20 67.02
C GLU A 247 16.32 -96.71 66.82
N LEU A 248 16.64 -97.18 65.61
CA LEU A 248 16.83 -98.60 65.30
C LEU A 248 18.06 -99.18 66.03
N ILE A 249 19.18 -98.45 66.06
CA ILE A 249 20.37 -98.82 66.84
C ILE A 249 20.05 -98.86 68.33
N ARG A 250 19.23 -97.92 68.84
CA ARG A 250 18.80 -97.92 70.24
C ARG A 250 17.90 -99.12 70.54
N PHE A 251 16.98 -99.48 69.64
CA PHE A 251 16.10 -100.63 69.76
C PHE A 251 16.88 -101.95 69.78
N VAL A 252 17.84 -102.13 68.85
CA VAL A 252 18.72 -103.31 68.80
C VAL A 252 19.61 -103.41 70.04
N LYS A 253 20.01 -102.29 70.64
CA LYS A 253 20.80 -102.28 71.88
C LYS A 253 19.97 -102.54 73.15
N SER A 254 18.64 -102.51 73.05
CA SER A 254 17.70 -102.78 74.17
C SER A 254 16.99 -104.14 74.08
N ALA A 255 17.28 -104.95 73.06
CA ALA A 255 16.86 -106.34 72.92
C ALA A 255 18.03 -107.29 73.23
#